data_AF-A0A388PGA0-F1
#
_entry.id   AF-A0A388PGA0-F1
#
_cell.length_a   1.000
_cell.length_b   1.000
_cell.length_c   1.000
_cell.angle_alpha   90.00
_cell.angle_beta   90.00
_cell.angle_gamma   90.00
#
_symmetry.space_group_name_H-M   'P 1'
#
loop_
_entity.id
_entity.type
_entity.pdbx_description
1 polymer ?
#
loop_
_entity_poly.entity_id
_entity_poly.type
_entity_poly.pdbx_seq_one_letter_code
_entity_poly.pdbx_strand_id
1 'polypeptide(L)'
;MENSKTLQSIRYARWSSLAFAALCVGLGLLELVGGFNLGPLHIPPRWNPAYVTFPVALKLECWFFFFFAALLVIPWQRTPNDRTWRICFTVLCVAAVIFAFAMISEVMAKNYIANAQKQKARIPVFQAILLFVSLGQIPITLFSRRPELLD
;
A
#
# COMPACT_ATOMS: atom_id res chain seq x y z
N MET A 1 17.03 -30.67 -1.64
CA MET A 1 15.73 -30.25 -1.07
C MET A 1 15.69 -28.78 -0.65
N GLU A 2 16.83 -28.08 -0.56
CA GLU A 2 16.90 -26.64 -0.22
C GLU A 2 16.35 -25.73 -1.34
N ASN A 3 16.71 -26.02 -2.59
CA ASN A 3 16.37 -25.19 -3.75
C ASN A 3 14.85 -25.07 -4.01
N SER A 4 14.03 -26.04 -3.60
CA SER A 4 12.57 -25.98 -3.76
C SER A 4 11.88 -25.05 -2.77
N LYS A 5 12.42 -24.92 -1.54
CA LYS A 5 11.86 -24.03 -0.51
C LYS A 5 12.10 -22.56 -0.87
N THR A 6 13.30 -22.24 -1.37
CA THR A 6 13.67 -20.87 -1.80
C THR A 6 12.86 -20.42 -3.02
N LEU A 7 12.62 -21.31 -4.00
CA LEU A 7 11.74 -21.01 -5.14
C LEU A 7 10.27 -20.80 -4.72
N GLN A 8 9.79 -21.55 -3.74
CA GLN A 8 8.44 -21.38 -3.20
C GLN A 8 8.30 -20.06 -2.43
N SER A 9 9.24 -19.71 -1.56
CA SER A 9 9.20 -18.45 -0.79
C SER A 9 9.19 -17.23 -1.70
N ILE A 10 10.01 -17.23 -2.75
CA ILE A 10 10.03 -16.20 -3.80
C ILE A 10 8.68 -16.09 -4.51
N ARG A 11 8.04 -17.23 -4.81
CA ARG A 11 6.73 -17.24 -5.46
C ARG A 11 5.65 -16.65 -4.54
N TYR A 12 5.63 -17.03 -3.26
CA TYR A 12 4.71 -16.46 -2.27
C TYR A 12 4.94 -14.96 -2.06
N ALA A 13 6.20 -14.53 -2.01
CA ALA A 13 6.58 -13.14 -1.91
C ALA A 13 6.00 -12.31 -3.08
N ARG A 14 6.09 -12.83 -4.32
CA ARG A 14 5.44 -12.21 -5.48
C ARG A 14 3.91 -12.16 -5.38
N TRP A 15 3.27 -13.26 -4.97
CA TRP A 15 1.81 -13.28 -4.80
C TRP A 15 1.35 -12.27 -3.75
N SER A 16 2.11 -12.10 -2.67
CA SER A 16 1.86 -11.08 -1.64
C SER A 16 1.95 -9.66 -2.22
N SER A 17 3.02 -9.35 -2.96
CA SER A 17 3.16 -8.03 -3.61
C SER A 17 2.07 -7.77 -4.65
N LEU A 18 1.66 -8.78 -5.42
CA LEU A 18 0.57 -8.66 -6.39
C LEU A 18 -0.80 -8.47 -5.72
N ALA A 19 -1.09 -9.23 -4.66
CA ALA A 19 -2.32 -9.07 -3.88
C ALA A 19 -2.40 -7.68 -3.27
N PHE A 20 -1.27 -7.17 -2.76
CA PHE A 20 -1.21 -5.83 -2.21
C PHE A 20 -1.30 -4.74 -3.29
N ALA A 21 -0.71 -4.94 -4.47
CA ALA A 21 -0.90 -4.05 -5.61
C ALA A 21 -2.37 -3.99 -6.05
N ALA A 22 -3.04 -5.14 -6.13
CA ALA A 22 -4.47 -5.21 -6.43
C ALA A 22 -5.33 -4.49 -5.38
N LEU A 23 -4.95 -4.62 -4.10
CA LEU A 23 -5.60 -3.88 -3.02
C LEU A 23 -5.39 -2.37 -3.14
N CYS A 24 -4.18 -1.90 -3.46
CA CYS A 24 -3.91 -0.47 -3.69
C CYS A 24 -4.73 0.09 -4.87
N VAL A 25 -4.81 -0.67 -5.97
CA VAL A 25 -5.66 -0.32 -7.12
C VAL A 25 -7.14 -0.24 -6.70
N GLY A 26 -7.62 -1.22 -5.93
CA GLY A 26 -8.98 -1.23 -5.42
C GLY A 26 -9.29 -0.03 -4.52
N LEU A 27 -8.37 0.35 -3.64
CA LEU A 27 -8.50 1.55 -2.80
C LEU A 27 -8.51 2.84 -3.62
N GLY A 28 -7.63 2.96 -4.62
CA GLY A 28 -7.60 4.11 -5.52
C GLY A 28 -8.88 4.23 -6.35
N LEU A 29 -9.43 3.11 -6.83
CA LEU A 29 -10.70 3.08 -7.55
C LEU A 29 -11.89 3.41 -6.65
N LEU A 30 -11.95 2.83 -5.44
CA LEU A 30 -13.01 3.12 -4.46
C LEU A 30 -13.10 4.63 -4.19
N GLU A 31 -11.95 5.28 -4.02
CA GLU A 31 -11.88 6.70 -3.74
C GLU A 31 -12.21 7.56 -4.97
N LEU A 32 -11.78 7.17 -6.17
CA LEU A 32 -12.15 7.85 -7.43
C LEU A 32 -13.65 7.80 -7.72
N VAL A 33 -14.30 6.68 -7.39
CA VAL A 33 -15.74 6.47 -7.61
C VAL A 33 -16.57 7.12 -6.48
N GLY A 34 -15.97 7.42 -5.33
CA GLY A 34 -16.65 8.02 -4.19
C GLY A 34 -17.47 7.02 -3.37
N GLY A 35 -17.09 5.75 -3.38
CA GLY A 35 -17.85 4.64 -2.80
C GLY A 35 -18.70 3.89 -3.83
N PHE A 36 -19.15 2.68 -3.47
CA PHE A 36 -20.03 1.91 -4.34
C PHE A 36 -21.24 1.36 -3.59
N ASN A 37 -22.40 1.43 -4.27
CA ASN A 37 -23.67 0.89 -3.82
C ASN A 37 -23.99 -0.36 -4.63
N LEU A 38 -23.73 -1.54 -4.06
CA LEU A 38 -24.14 -2.83 -4.63
C LEU A 38 -25.36 -3.35 -3.85
N GLY A 39 -26.52 -2.75 -4.13
CA GLY A 39 -27.78 -3.09 -3.45
C GLY A 39 -27.69 -2.89 -1.93
N PRO A 40 -27.78 -3.94 -1.10
CA PRO A 40 -27.66 -3.82 0.36
C PRO A 40 -26.21 -3.59 0.85
N LEU A 41 -25.20 -3.79 0.00
CA LEU A 41 -23.79 -3.59 0.37
C LEU A 41 -23.38 -2.15 0.03
N HIS A 42 -23.41 -1.27 1.04
CA HIS A 42 -22.85 0.08 0.95
C HIS A 42 -21.40 0.08 1.41
N ILE A 43 -20.46 0.28 0.48
CA ILE A 43 -19.06 0.51 0.83
C ILE A 43 -18.80 2.01 0.73
N PRO A 44 -18.72 2.72 1.87
CA PRO A 44 -18.50 4.15 1.86
C PRO A 44 -17.09 4.47 1.32
N PRO A 45 -16.89 5.65 0.73
CA PRO A 45 -15.55 6.12 0.39
C PRO A 45 -14.70 6.20 1.66
N ARG A 46 -13.38 6.11 1.48
CA ARG A 46 -12.46 6.06 2.61
C ARG A 46 -12.44 7.38 3.36
N TRP A 47 -12.70 8.46 2.63
CA TRP A 47 -12.99 9.80 3.12
C TRP A 47 -14.41 10.22 2.77
N ASN A 48 -15.15 10.75 3.74
CA ASN A 48 -16.48 11.28 3.48
C ASN A 48 -16.35 12.72 2.91
N PRO A 49 -16.88 12.99 1.69
CA PRO A 49 -16.77 14.28 1.04
C PRO A 49 -17.40 15.44 1.83
N ALA A 50 -18.29 15.16 2.79
CA ALA A 50 -18.86 16.18 3.67
C ALA A 50 -17.87 16.78 4.68
N TYR A 51 -16.76 16.10 4.98
CA TYR A 51 -15.78 16.53 5.99
C TYR A 51 -14.40 16.84 5.42
N VAL A 52 -14.15 16.55 4.13
CA VAL A 52 -12.84 16.73 3.51
C VAL A 52 -12.77 18.04 2.74
N THR A 53 -12.03 19.00 3.27
CA THR A 53 -11.82 20.32 2.68
C THR A 53 -10.65 20.38 1.68
N PHE A 54 -9.90 19.28 1.50
CA PHE A 54 -8.72 19.22 0.63
C PHE A 54 -8.88 18.19 -0.52
N PRO A 55 -9.74 18.46 -1.52
CA PRO A 55 -10.00 17.52 -2.62
C PRO A 55 -8.76 17.22 -3.47
N VAL A 56 -7.78 18.13 -3.51
CA VAL A 56 -6.51 17.94 -4.23
C VAL A 56 -5.65 16.87 -3.55
N ALA A 57 -5.56 16.89 -2.21
CA ALA A 57 -4.79 15.90 -1.46
C ALA A 57 -5.35 14.48 -1.66
N LEU A 58 -6.68 14.35 -1.67
CA LEU A 58 -7.38 13.09 -1.95
C LEU A 58 -7.01 12.52 -3.33
N LYS A 59 -7.05 13.37 -4.37
CA LYS A 59 -6.69 12.96 -5.73
C LYS A 59 -5.23 12.53 -5.81
N LEU A 60 -4.32 13.29 -5.18
CA LEU A 60 -2.90 12.94 -5.12
C LEU A 60 -2.68 11.58 -4.44
N GLU A 61 -3.41 11.32 -3.36
CA GLU A 61 -3.35 10.03 -2.66
C GLU A 61 -3.86 8.87 -3.54
N CYS A 62 -4.95 9.08 -4.29
CA CYS A 62 -5.45 8.10 -5.27
C CYS A 62 -4.39 7.75 -6.31
N TRP A 63 -3.80 8.77 -6.94
CA TRP A 63 -2.75 8.59 -7.94
C TRP A 63 -1.51 7.92 -7.35
N PHE A 64 -1.19 8.23 -6.10
CA PHE A 64 -0.11 7.59 -5.38
C PHE A 64 -0.36 6.09 -5.17
N PHE A 65 -1.60 5.65 -4.88
CA PHE A 65 -1.90 4.22 -4.80
C PHE A 65 -1.67 3.49 -6.13
N PHE A 66 -2.07 4.09 -7.26
CA PHE A 66 -1.79 3.53 -8.58
C PHE A 66 -0.30 3.48 -8.89
N PHE A 67 0.42 4.55 -8.58
CA PHE A 67 1.88 4.62 -8.74
C PHE A 67 2.58 3.54 -7.90
N PHE A 68 2.18 3.39 -6.64
CA PHE A 68 2.74 2.39 -5.75
C PHE A 68 2.39 0.97 -6.20
N ALA A 69 1.16 0.72 -6.65
CA ALA A 69 0.78 -0.55 -7.25
C ALA A 69 1.64 -0.88 -8.49
N ALA A 70 1.90 0.11 -9.36
CA ALA A 70 2.77 -0.08 -10.52
C ALA A 70 4.20 -0.45 -10.11
N LEU A 71 4.75 0.17 -9.07
CA LEU A 71 6.07 -0.19 -8.50
C LEU A 71 6.09 -1.64 -8.00
N LEU A 72 5.03 -2.11 -7.35
CA LEU A 72 4.95 -3.48 -6.82
C LEU A 72 4.88 -4.55 -7.91
N VAL A 73 4.35 -4.22 -9.09
CA VAL A 73 4.23 -5.15 -10.23
C VAL A 73 5.55 -5.27 -11.02
N ILE A 74 6.55 -4.42 -10.74
CA ILE A 74 7.85 -4.46 -11.43
C ILE A 74 8.50 -5.87 -11.29
N PRO A 75 9.01 -6.47 -12.38
CA PRO A 75 9.68 -7.75 -12.33
C PRO A 75 11.11 -7.59 -11.77
N TRP A 76 11.24 -7.38 -10.46
CA TRP A 76 12.48 -7.11 -9.73
C TRP A 76 13.62 -8.12 -10.00
N GLN A 77 13.26 -9.38 -10.27
CA GLN A 77 14.19 -10.47 -10.57
C GLN A 77 14.73 -10.46 -12.00
N ARG A 78 13.98 -9.91 -12.97
CA ARG A 78 14.36 -9.93 -14.39
C ARG A 78 15.09 -8.67 -14.83
N THR A 79 15.30 -7.70 -13.94
CA THR A 79 15.95 -6.43 -14.27
C THR A 79 17.46 -6.65 -14.38
N PRO A 80 18.09 -6.64 -15.58
CA PRO A 80 19.50 -7.01 -15.72
C PRO A 80 20.46 -5.92 -15.22
N ASN A 81 20.01 -4.66 -15.24
CA ASN A 81 20.83 -3.50 -14.90
C ASN A 81 20.77 -3.19 -13.38
N ASP A 82 21.89 -3.34 -12.69
CA ASP A 82 22.00 -3.05 -11.25
C ASP A 82 21.75 -1.58 -10.90
N ARG A 83 22.10 -0.64 -11.79
CA ARG A 83 21.85 0.79 -11.56
C ARG A 83 20.35 1.09 -11.56
N THR A 84 19.63 0.55 -12.54
CA THR A 84 18.17 0.69 -12.64
C THR A 84 17.48 0.04 -11.45
N TRP A 85 17.93 -1.16 -11.04
CA TRP A 85 17.37 -1.84 -9.88
C TRP A 85 17.53 -1.03 -8.60
N ARG A 86 18.72 -0.46 -8.36
CA ARG A 86 18.96 0.41 -7.18
C ARG A 86 18.04 1.62 -7.18
N ILE A 87 17.86 2.29 -8.33
CA ILE A 87 16.97 3.45 -8.45
C ILE A 87 15.53 3.03 -8.16
N CYS A 88 15.01 1.99 -8.81
CA CYS A 88 13.65 1.52 -8.57
C CYS A 88 13.44 1.08 -7.11
N PHE A 89 14.42 0.41 -6.50
CA PHE A 89 14.38 0.00 -5.10
C PHE A 89 14.37 1.21 -4.15
N THR A 90 15.21 2.22 -4.40
CA THR A 90 15.17 3.48 -3.64
C THR A 90 13.81 4.17 -3.78
N VAL A 91 13.26 4.23 -4.99
CA VAL A 91 11.92 4.78 -5.24
C VAL A 91 10.85 4.00 -4.48
N LEU A 92 10.93 2.66 -4.44
CA LEU A 92 10.02 1.82 -3.66
C LEU A 92 10.14 2.11 -2.16
N CYS A 93 11.35 2.22 -1.61
CA CYS A 93 11.56 2.54 -0.20
C CYS A 93 10.97 3.92 0.16
N VAL A 94 11.26 4.94 -0.64
CA VAL A 94 10.71 6.29 -0.44
C VAL A 94 9.19 6.27 -0.55
N ALA A 95 8.64 5.57 -1.54
CA ALA A 95 7.19 5.41 -1.68
C ALA A 95 6.59 4.68 -0.48
N ALA A 96 7.17 3.58 0.01
CA ALA A 96 6.67 2.88 1.20
C ALA A 96 6.67 3.78 2.45
N VAL A 97 7.68 4.64 2.61
CA VAL A 97 7.70 5.64 3.70
C VAL A 97 6.60 6.67 3.52
N ILE A 98 6.43 7.24 2.32
CA ILE A 98 5.34 8.19 2.02
C ILE A 98 3.97 7.55 2.28
N PHE A 99 3.80 6.28 1.88
CA PHE A 99 2.60 5.49 2.14
C PHE A 99 2.33 5.39 3.65
N ALA A 100 3.35 5.04 4.45
CA ALA A 100 3.21 4.96 5.90
C ALA A 100 2.80 6.30 6.52
N PHE A 101 3.40 7.41 6.08
CA PHE A 101 2.98 8.75 6.51
C PHE A 101 1.53 9.05 6.12
N ALA A 102 1.09 8.71 4.91
CA ALA A 102 -0.29 8.89 4.47
C ALA A 102 -1.28 8.12 5.37
N MET A 103 -0.99 6.85 5.69
CA MET A 103 -1.83 6.05 6.60
C MET A 103 -1.88 6.68 8.01
N ILE A 104 -0.75 7.15 8.55
CA ILE A 104 -0.70 7.81 9.87
C ILE A 104 -1.50 9.11 9.86
N SER A 105 -1.33 9.94 8.82
CA SER A 105 -2.07 11.19 8.65
C SER A 105 -3.58 10.94 8.56
N GLU A 106 -4.01 9.91 7.82
CA GLU A 106 -5.42 9.51 7.73
C GLU A 106 -5.99 9.13 9.11
N VAL A 107 -5.25 8.32 9.86
CA VAL A 107 -5.64 7.94 11.23
C VAL A 107 -5.76 9.16 12.14
N MET A 108 -4.77 10.06 12.09
CA MET A 108 -4.77 11.27 12.91
C MET A 108 -5.94 12.19 12.57
N ALA A 109 -6.22 12.40 11.29
CA ALA A 109 -7.34 13.23 10.85
C ALA A 109 -8.70 12.60 11.23
N LYS A 110 -8.88 11.28 11.09
CA LYS A 110 -10.09 10.58 11.56
C LYS A 110 -10.26 10.69 13.07
N ASN A 111 -9.17 10.57 13.83
CA ASN A 111 -9.18 10.73 15.28
C ASN A 111 -9.54 12.16 15.69
N TYR A 112 -9.00 13.17 14.99
CA TYR A 112 -9.31 14.57 15.24
C TYR A 112 -10.80 14.87 15.00
N ILE A 113 -11.39 14.38 13.91
CA ILE A 113 -12.82 14.53 13.61
C ILE A 113 -13.68 13.82 14.66
N ALA A 114 -13.33 12.60 15.05
CA ALA A 114 -14.06 11.85 16.08
C ALA A 114 -14.07 12.59 17.43
N ASN A 115 -12.94 13.18 17.82
CA ASN A 115 -12.81 13.96 19.04
C ASN A 115 -13.66 15.25 18.98
N ALA A 116 -13.70 15.93 17.83
CA ALA A 116 -14.59 17.08 17.60
C ALA A 116 -16.08 16.72 17.74
N GLN A 117 -16.45 15.48 17.40
CA GLN A 117 -17.80 14.94 17.55
C GLN A 117 -18.07 14.30 18.93
N LYS A 118 -17.14 14.41 19.89
CA LYS A 118 -17.20 13.76 21.22
C LYS A 118 -17.40 12.24 21.16
N GLN A 119 -17.00 11.60 20.06
CA GLN A 119 -17.05 10.15 19.88
C GLN A 119 -15.72 9.51 20.27
N LYS A 120 -15.75 8.28 20.77
CA LYS A 120 -14.52 7.53 21.06
C LYS A 120 -13.79 7.18 19.77
N ALA A 121 -12.49 7.45 19.76
CA ALA A 121 -11.60 7.07 18.66
C ALA A 121 -11.67 5.56 18.41
N ARG A 122 -11.97 5.17 17.17
CA ARG A 122 -11.96 3.75 16.76
C ARG A 122 -10.54 3.33 16.44
N ILE A 123 -10.12 2.15 16.89
CA ILE A 123 -8.79 1.59 16.60
C ILE A 123 -8.66 1.41 15.08
N PRO A 124 -7.64 1.99 14.43
CA PRO A 124 -7.51 2.01 12.98
C PRO A 124 -6.82 0.75 12.45
N VAL A 125 -7.38 -0.43 12.77
CA VAL A 125 -6.77 -1.74 12.49
C VAL A 125 -6.41 -1.90 11.01
N PHE A 126 -7.32 -1.50 10.10
CA PHE A 126 -7.09 -1.60 8.66
C PHE A 126 -5.88 -0.78 8.20
N GLN A 127 -5.74 0.45 8.70
CA GLN A 127 -4.63 1.36 8.36
C GLN A 127 -3.29 0.82 8.88
N ALA A 128 -3.30 0.26 10.09
CA ALA A 128 -2.13 -0.39 10.65
C ALA A 128 -1.68 -1.59 9.78
N ILE A 129 -2.61 -2.43 9.32
CA ILE A 129 -2.31 -3.55 8.42
C ILE A 129 -1.69 -3.03 7.11
N LEU A 130 -2.27 -2.00 6.48
CA LEU A 130 -1.73 -1.41 5.25
C LEU A 130 -0.32 -0.86 5.45
N LEU A 131 -0.07 -0.21 6.57
CA LEU A 131 1.26 0.29 6.94
C LEU A 131 2.26 -0.88 7.02
N PHE A 132 1.96 -1.94 7.77
CA PHE A 132 2.87 -3.08 7.91
C PHE A 132 3.09 -3.80 6.59
N VAL A 133 2.04 -4.03 5.80
CA VAL A 133 2.16 -4.68 4.49
C VAL A 133 2.98 -3.82 3.52
N SER A 134 2.84 -2.49 3.56
CA SER A 134 3.63 -1.56 2.73
C SER A 134 5.11 -1.56 3.08
N LEU A 135 5.47 -1.49 4.37
CA LEU A 135 6.85 -1.54 4.82
C LEU A 135 7.47 -2.92 4.58
N GLY A 136 6.66 -3.98 4.68
CA GLY A 136 7.05 -5.35 4.34
C GLY A 136 7.48 -5.54 2.89
N GLN A 137 7.09 -4.67 1.96
CA GLN A 137 7.52 -4.76 0.56
C GLN A 137 9.03 -4.52 0.39
N ILE A 138 9.66 -3.77 1.29
CA ILE A 138 11.10 -3.49 1.26
C ILE A 138 11.91 -4.78 1.46
N PRO A 139 11.78 -5.53 2.58
CA PRO A 139 12.50 -6.78 2.74
C PRO A 139 12.08 -7.83 1.71
N ILE A 140 10.79 -7.91 1.35
CA ILE A 140 10.30 -8.82 0.31
C ILE A 140 11.05 -8.62 -1.01
N THR A 141 11.20 -7.38 -1.48
CA THR A 141 11.88 -7.07 -2.74
C THR A 141 13.39 -7.25 -2.66
N LEU A 142 14.00 -6.92 -1.52
CA LEU A 142 15.43 -7.13 -1.27
C LEU A 142 15.79 -8.62 -1.32
N PHE A 143 15.09 -9.45 -0.54
CA PHE A 143 15.34 -10.89 -0.47
C PHE A 143 14.95 -11.63 -1.74
N SER A 144 13.97 -11.13 -2.50
CA SER A 144 13.62 -11.70 -3.80
C SER A 144 14.75 -11.60 -4.84
N ARG A 145 15.65 -10.61 -4.70
CA ARG A 145 16.84 -10.45 -5.56
C ARG A 145 18.08 -11.12 -4.99
N ARG A 146 18.31 -10.98 -3.69
CA ARG A 146 19.46 -11.58 -2.99
C ARG A 146 18.97 -12.57 -1.94
N PRO A 147 18.57 -13.79 -2.35
CA PRO A 147 18.10 -14.82 -1.43
C PRO A 147 19.22 -15.27 -0.46
N GLU A 148 20.47 -15.11 -0.87
CA GLU A 148 21.70 -15.34 -0.11
C GLU A 148 21.86 -14.41 1.12
N LEU A 149 20.99 -13.40 1.31
CA LEU A 149 20.91 -12.62 2.56
C LEU A 149 20.02 -13.30 3.63
N LEU A 150 19.39 -14.43 3.32
CA LEU A 150 18.55 -15.20 4.24
C LEU A 150 19.29 -16.40 4.88
N ASP A 151 20.49 -16.71 4.39
CA ASP A 151 21.40 -17.72 4.96
C ASP A 151 22.18 -17.13 6.15
#